data_AF-A0A960TP54-F1
#
_entry.id   AF-A0A960TP54-F1
#
_cell.length_a   1.000
_cell.length_b   1.000
_cell.length_c   1.000
_cell.angle_alpha   90.00
_cell.angle_beta   90.00
_cell.angle_gamma   90.00
#
_symmetry.space_group_name_H-M   'P 1'
#
loop_
_entity.id
_entity.type
_entity.pdbx_description
1 polymer ?
#
loop_
_entity_poly.entity_id
_entity_poly.type
_entity_poly.pdbx_seq_one_letter_code
_entity_poly.pdbx_strand_id
1 'polypeptide(L)'
;MLKILVACLLTTALYSEGKYSAIREEILLAKEEERGVGSVSFLQRTASFNRFAHPRVNHFSRSAELYAYNSESVDDLEWGCAWRAIQTSLSPYYKPPSFKDLYETFGGREFIASTAREHGITAVDEQDWLAPHEEWHMWGDPFIGHMIFLSLGIESSLIAVHDIPSSYSPKYAEEIVDFRTFSKLICDHFKKGGYPAMIDNGTYALNIIGADKKWGNLYLMIMDPHLNADRNKDSLNGLYIVEIDQEGHQVSIDYPAKKNHFDPMSYKTLQFSKETKWSVLLSGERI
;
A
#
# COMPACT_ATOMS: atom_id res chain seq x y z
N MET A 1 15.74 36.60 -12.81
CA MET A 1 14.70 35.56 -12.62
C MET A 1 15.21 34.15 -12.89
N LEU A 2 15.75 33.83 -14.06
CA LEU A 2 16.19 32.46 -14.40
C LEU A 2 17.22 31.84 -13.42
N LYS A 3 18.18 32.64 -12.92
CA LYS A 3 19.20 32.17 -11.95
C LYS A 3 18.66 31.88 -10.54
N ILE A 4 17.56 32.54 -10.15
CA ILE A 4 16.92 32.33 -8.84
C ILE A 4 16.07 31.06 -8.87
N LEU A 5 15.38 30.80 -9.99
CA LEU A 5 14.62 29.57 -10.20
C LEU A 5 15.53 28.33 -10.19
N VAL A 6 16.67 28.39 -10.87
CA VAL A 6 17.67 27.31 -10.90
C VAL A 6 18.27 27.06 -9.53
N ALA A 7 18.56 28.12 -8.77
CA ALA A 7 19.08 27.99 -7.40
C ALA A 7 18.07 27.34 -6.46
N CYS A 8 16.78 27.74 -6.52
CA CYS A 8 15.71 27.11 -5.71
C CYS A 8 15.52 25.63 -6.08
N LEU A 9 15.49 25.28 -7.37
CA LEU A 9 15.37 23.89 -7.81
C LEU A 9 16.55 23.03 -7.34
N LEU A 10 17.78 23.56 -7.42
CA LEU A 10 18.98 22.89 -6.90
C LEU A 10 18.97 22.76 -5.37
N THR A 11 18.46 23.74 -4.63
CA THR A 11 18.39 23.63 -3.17
C THR A 11 17.33 22.62 -2.75
N THR A 12 16.18 22.57 -3.41
CA THR A 12 15.14 21.56 -3.13
C THR A 12 15.64 20.15 -3.47
N ALA A 13 16.32 19.97 -4.61
CA ALA A 13 16.89 18.68 -5.03
C ALA A 13 18.00 18.19 -4.08
N LEU A 14 18.92 19.08 -3.69
CA LEU A 14 19.99 18.73 -2.73
C LEU A 14 19.43 18.48 -1.31
N TYR A 15 18.35 19.16 -0.95
CA TYR A 15 17.66 18.94 0.33
C TYR A 15 16.90 17.61 0.35
N SER A 16 16.25 17.23 -0.75
CA SER A 16 15.59 15.93 -0.88
C SER A 16 16.59 14.78 -0.96
N GLU A 17 17.72 14.94 -1.65
CA GLU A 17 18.81 13.94 -1.65
C GLU A 17 19.42 13.74 -0.25
N GLY A 18 19.65 14.84 0.48
CA GLY A 18 20.15 14.78 1.85
C GLY A 18 19.18 14.08 2.81
N LYS A 19 17.87 14.39 2.74
CA LYS A 19 16.84 13.70 3.51
C LYS A 19 16.68 12.23 3.11
N TYR A 20 16.68 11.95 1.81
CA TYR A 20 16.56 10.59 1.28
C TYR A 20 17.72 9.71 1.74
N SER A 21 18.97 10.18 1.62
CA SER A 21 20.14 9.43 2.07
C SER A 21 20.08 9.13 3.58
N ALA A 22 19.69 10.11 4.40
CA ALA A 22 19.54 9.91 5.84
C ALA A 22 18.43 8.91 6.21
N ILE A 23 17.24 9.03 5.61
CA ILE A 23 16.12 8.12 5.85
C ILE A 23 16.47 6.71 5.34
N ARG A 24 17.10 6.60 4.17
CA ARG A 24 17.54 5.33 3.62
C ARG A 24 18.58 4.66 4.52
N GLU A 25 19.57 5.41 5.02
CA GLU A 25 20.56 4.89 5.97
C GLU A 25 19.91 4.44 7.27
N GLU A 26 19.00 5.23 7.86
CA GLU A 26 18.25 4.81 9.07
C GLU A 26 17.45 3.53 8.83
N ILE A 27 16.79 3.41 7.68
CA ILE A 27 16.01 2.21 7.32
C ILE A 27 16.94 0.99 7.12
N LEU A 28 18.08 1.18 6.45
CA LEU A 28 19.06 0.11 6.24
C LEU A 28 19.69 -0.34 7.58
N LEU A 29 20.00 0.60 8.48
CA LEU A 29 20.50 0.31 9.83
C LEU A 29 19.45 -0.42 10.67
N ALA A 30 18.18 -0.01 10.61
CA ALA A 30 17.09 -0.71 11.31
C ALA A 30 16.92 -2.15 10.81
N LYS A 31 17.06 -2.39 9.49
CA LYS A 31 17.07 -3.75 8.90
C LYS A 31 18.23 -4.61 9.41
N GLU A 32 19.38 -4.03 9.71
CA GLU A 32 20.53 -4.74 10.28
C GLU A 32 20.35 -5.03 11.77
N GLU A 33 19.79 -4.10 12.55
CA GLU A 33 19.50 -4.29 13.97
C GLU A 33 18.41 -5.35 14.22
N GLU A 34 17.35 -5.39 13.41
CA GLU A 34 16.29 -6.41 13.54
C GLU A 34 16.77 -7.82 13.16
N ARG A 35 17.80 -7.95 12.31
CA ARG A 35 18.48 -9.23 12.07
C ARG A 35 19.34 -9.69 13.26
N GLY A 36 19.71 -8.77 14.17
CA GLY A 36 20.62 -9.02 15.28
C GLY A 36 19.96 -9.15 16.66
N VAL A 37 18.78 -8.56 16.89
CA VAL A 37 18.18 -8.48 18.23
C VAL A 37 16.67 -8.68 18.17
N GLY A 38 16.17 -9.77 18.75
CA GLY A 38 14.75 -9.94 19.04
C GLY A 38 14.27 -8.87 20.00
N SER A 39 13.71 -7.77 19.48
CA SER A 39 13.33 -6.61 20.28
C SER A 39 11.94 -6.76 20.88
N VAL A 40 11.85 -6.52 22.19
CA VAL A 40 10.70 -6.81 23.05
C VAL A 40 9.46 -5.93 22.73
N SER A 41 9.63 -4.82 21.99
CA SER A 41 8.52 -3.97 21.53
C SER A 41 7.71 -4.56 20.38
N PHE A 42 8.31 -5.45 19.57
CA PHE A 42 7.64 -6.21 18.52
C PHE A 42 6.71 -7.29 19.10
N LEU A 43 7.09 -7.87 20.24
CA LEU A 43 6.34 -8.95 20.91
C LEU A 43 5.03 -8.48 21.57
N GLN A 44 4.92 -7.21 21.97
CA GLN A 44 3.66 -6.66 22.51
C GLN A 44 2.64 -6.28 21.42
N ARG A 45 3.09 -5.92 20.20
CA ARG A 45 2.21 -5.55 19.08
C ARG A 45 1.68 -6.76 18.32
N THR A 46 2.47 -7.82 18.19
CA THR A 46 2.03 -9.12 17.64
C THR A 46 0.93 -9.80 18.48
N ALA A 47 0.81 -9.44 19.76
CA ALA A 47 -0.21 -9.99 20.67
C ALA A 47 -1.65 -9.53 20.34
N SER A 48 -1.85 -8.39 19.65
CA SER A 48 -3.19 -7.93 19.25
C SER A 48 -3.72 -8.67 18.01
N PHE A 49 -2.86 -8.96 17.04
CA PHE A 49 -3.23 -9.71 15.82
C PHE A 49 -3.49 -11.20 16.06
N ASN A 50 -2.82 -11.81 17.04
CA ASN A 50 -3.08 -13.21 17.42
C ASN A 50 -4.52 -13.44 17.94
N ARG A 51 -5.27 -12.38 18.30
CA ARG A 51 -6.70 -12.47 18.63
C ARG A 51 -7.62 -12.51 17.41
N PHE A 52 -7.08 -12.29 16.21
CA PHE A 52 -7.82 -12.10 14.98
C PHE A 52 -7.72 -13.28 14.01
N ALA A 53 -7.55 -14.49 14.55
CA ALA A 53 -7.73 -15.70 13.77
C ALA A 53 -9.18 -15.79 13.30
N HIS A 54 -9.43 -15.46 12.03
CA HIS A 54 -10.76 -15.58 11.44
C HIS A 54 -10.93 -16.97 10.82
N PRO A 55 -12.04 -17.69 11.07
CA PRO A 55 -12.21 -19.06 10.59
C PRO A 55 -12.20 -19.20 9.06
N ARG A 56 -12.31 -18.09 8.31
CA ARG A 56 -12.25 -18.09 6.83
C ARG A 56 -10.89 -17.69 6.25
N VAL A 57 -10.01 -17.03 7.02
CA VAL A 57 -8.69 -16.60 6.56
C VAL A 57 -7.63 -17.02 7.59
N ASN A 58 -6.86 -18.04 7.21
CA ASN A 58 -5.80 -18.66 7.98
C ASN A 58 -4.41 -18.11 7.61
N HIS A 59 -4.23 -17.65 6.37
CA HIS A 59 -2.97 -17.10 5.87
C HIS A 59 -3.05 -15.56 5.81
N PHE A 60 -2.30 -14.90 6.69
CA PHE A 60 -2.29 -13.45 6.82
C PHE A 60 -0.96 -12.93 7.41
N SER A 61 -0.65 -11.67 7.11
CA SER A 61 0.48 -10.92 7.68
C SER A 61 0.20 -10.59 9.15
N ARG A 62 1.07 -11.07 10.04
CA ARG A 62 0.93 -10.90 11.51
C ARG A 62 1.64 -9.65 12.05
N SER A 63 2.46 -9.01 11.24
CA SER A 63 3.30 -7.87 11.61
C SER A 63 2.86 -6.56 10.95
N ALA A 64 1.74 -6.57 10.21
CA ALA A 64 1.18 -5.36 9.62
C ALA A 64 0.60 -4.43 10.70
N GLU A 65 0.91 -3.14 10.62
CA GLU A 65 0.32 -2.09 11.44
C GLU A 65 -0.64 -1.25 10.59
N LEU A 66 -1.81 -0.92 11.17
CA LEU A 66 -2.79 -0.05 10.51
C LEU A 66 -2.37 1.41 10.61
N TYR A 67 -2.21 2.03 9.45
CA TYR A 67 -2.18 3.48 9.29
C TYR A 67 -3.48 3.92 8.63
N ALA A 68 -4.16 4.89 9.23
CA ALA A 68 -5.48 5.35 8.80
C ALA A 68 -5.53 6.87 8.74
N TYR A 69 -6.57 7.41 8.09
CA TYR A 69 -6.83 8.84 8.03
C TYR A 69 -6.76 9.53 9.39
N ASN A 70 -6.37 10.80 9.37
CA ASN A 70 -6.26 11.66 10.55
C ASN A 70 -5.31 11.12 11.63
N SER A 71 -4.41 10.21 11.24
CA SER A 71 -3.31 9.76 12.07
C SER A 71 -2.15 10.75 12.00
N GLU A 72 -1.30 10.74 13.02
CA GLU A 72 -0.08 11.57 13.05
C GLU A 72 -0.34 13.09 12.93
N SER A 73 -1.54 13.55 13.30
CA SER A 73 -1.94 14.97 13.23
C SER A 73 -1.90 15.56 11.82
N VAL A 74 -2.05 14.72 10.79
CA VAL A 74 -2.23 15.13 9.39
C VAL A 74 -3.69 15.02 9.02
N ASP A 75 -4.27 16.08 8.44
CA ASP A 75 -5.61 16.02 7.83
C ASP A 75 -5.48 15.51 6.39
N ASP A 76 -5.56 14.19 6.27
CA ASP A 76 -5.42 13.46 5.01
C ASP A 76 -6.73 12.80 4.55
N LEU A 77 -7.86 13.27 5.07
CA LEU A 77 -9.18 12.76 4.71
C LEU A 77 -9.43 12.94 3.21
N GLU A 78 -9.99 11.91 2.57
CA GLU A 78 -10.35 11.86 1.13
C GLU A 78 -9.18 11.76 0.13
N TRP A 79 -7.94 12.05 0.51
CA TRP A 79 -6.80 12.04 -0.42
C TRP A 79 -5.60 11.20 0.03
N GLY A 80 -5.47 10.91 1.33
CA GLY A 80 -4.31 10.24 1.89
C GLY A 80 -4.31 8.71 1.83
N CYS A 81 -5.35 8.05 1.30
CA CYS A 81 -5.56 6.62 1.54
C CYS A 81 -4.40 5.78 1.01
N ALA A 82 -3.86 6.13 -0.16
CA ALA A 82 -2.75 5.42 -0.74
C ALA A 82 -1.46 5.59 0.06
N TRP A 83 -1.19 6.80 0.58
CA TRP A 83 -0.06 7.06 1.46
C TRP A 83 -0.15 6.23 2.75
N ARG A 84 -1.34 6.12 3.34
CA ARG A 84 -1.61 5.24 4.49
C ARG A 84 -1.46 3.77 4.14
N ALA A 85 -1.88 3.37 2.95
CA ALA A 85 -1.71 2.00 2.48
C ALA A 85 -0.24 1.64 2.20
N ILE A 86 0.58 2.62 1.79
CA ILE A 86 2.04 2.48 1.67
C ILE A 86 2.67 2.34 3.06
N GLN A 87 2.33 3.19 4.04
CA GLN A 87 2.81 3.05 5.43
C GLN A 87 2.47 1.66 5.99
N THR A 88 1.24 1.19 5.78
CA THR A 88 0.79 -0.15 6.17
C THR A 88 1.61 -1.24 5.49
N SER A 89 1.90 -1.12 4.20
CA SER A 89 2.70 -2.10 3.44
C SER A 89 4.16 -2.15 3.89
N LEU A 90 4.72 -1.02 4.34
CA LEU A 90 6.09 -0.91 4.83
C LEU A 90 6.25 -1.40 6.28
N SER A 91 5.19 -1.30 7.08
CA SER A 91 5.21 -1.63 8.51
C SER A 91 5.75 -3.01 8.91
N PRO A 92 5.65 -4.07 8.10
CA PRO A 92 6.25 -5.36 8.45
C PRO A 92 7.77 -5.40 8.35
N TYR A 93 8.39 -4.47 7.61
CA TYR A 93 9.82 -4.48 7.33
C TYR A 93 10.62 -3.61 8.30
N TYR A 94 10.02 -2.53 8.78
CA TYR A 94 10.59 -1.57 9.72
C TYR A 94 9.49 -0.57 10.11
N LYS A 95 9.77 0.30 11.09
CA LYS A 95 8.87 1.41 11.44
C LYS A 95 8.82 2.43 10.28
N PRO A 96 7.71 2.57 9.55
CA PRO A 96 7.66 3.45 8.39
C PRO A 96 7.87 4.92 8.82
N PRO A 97 8.35 5.78 7.89
CA PRO A 97 8.43 7.21 8.14
C PRO A 97 7.06 7.78 8.50
N SER A 98 7.05 8.97 9.11
CA SER A 98 5.80 9.71 9.30
C SER A 98 5.15 9.96 7.94
N PHE A 99 3.83 10.14 7.90
CA PHE A 99 3.09 10.44 6.68
C PHE A 99 3.71 11.62 5.95
N LYS A 100 4.04 12.68 6.69
CA LYS A 100 4.65 13.88 6.13
C LYS A 100 6.00 13.58 5.50
N ASP A 101 6.86 12.83 6.18
CA ASP A 101 8.17 12.48 5.65
C ASP A 101 8.07 11.55 4.44
N LEU A 102 7.15 10.58 4.48
CA LEU A 102 6.87 9.67 3.37
C LEU A 102 6.42 10.47 2.14
N TYR A 103 5.45 11.36 2.33
CA TYR A 103 4.90 12.22 1.29
C TYR A 103 5.94 13.17 0.70
N GLU A 104 6.67 13.92 1.54
CA GLU A 104 7.66 14.92 1.09
C GLU A 104 8.90 14.29 0.46
N THR A 105 9.31 13.10 0.91
CA THR A 105 10.55 12.46 0.43
C THR A 105 10.31 11.66 -0.84
N PHE A 106 9.20 10.93 -0.91
CA PHE A 106 8.98 9.94 -1.97
C PHE A 106 7.85 10.29 -2.94
N GLY A 107 7.05 11.32 -2.64
CA GLY A 107 5.99 11.76 -3.54
C GLY A 107 6.49 12.54 -4.74
N GLY A 108 7.72 13.02 -4.71
CA GLY A 108 8.22 13.96 -5.71
C GLY A 108 8.46 13.32 -7.08
N ARG A 109 8.14 14.05 -8.15
CA ARG A 109 8.34 13.58 -9.54
C ARG A 109 9.75 13.07 -9.80
N GLU A 110 10.76 13.80 -9.33
CA GLU A 110 12.16 13.45 -9.58
C GLU A 110 12.54 12.13 -8.91
N PHE A 111 12.07 11.89 -7.69
CA PHE A 111 12.31 10.62 -6.98
C PHE A 111 11.71 9.43 -7.76
N ILE A 112 10.45 9.58 -8.19
CA ILE A 112 9.74 8.51 -8.91
C ILE A 112 10.41 8.25 -10.26
N ALA A 113 10.74 9.30 -11.02
CA ALA A 113 11.37 9.19 -12.33
C ALA A 113 12.79 8.59 -12.27
N SER A 114 13.61 9.05 -11.32
CA SER A 114 14.97 8.52 -11.13
C SER A 114 14.93 7.05 -10.75
N THR A 115 14.09 6.66 -9.79
CA THR A 115 13.95 5.25 -9.38
C THR A 115 13.47 4.37 -10.55
N ALA A 116 12.47 4.82 -11.31
CA ALA A 116 11.99 4.09 -12.48
C ALA A 116 13.11 3.86 -13.52
N ARG A 117 13.91 4.90 -13.81
CA ARG A 117 15.05 4.79 -14.73
C ARG A 117 16.12 3.82 -14.23
N GLU A 118 16.46 3.88 -12.94
CA GLU A 118 17.44 2.98 -12.32
C GLU A 118 17.04 1.51 -12.42
N HIS A 119 15.73 1.24 -12.37
CA HIS A 119 15.16 -0.11 -12.46
C HIS A 119 14.71 -0.51 -13.88
N GLY A 120 15.05 0.28 -14.91
CA GLY A 120 14.73 -0.04 -16.30
C GLY A 120 13.24 0.02 -16.64
N ILE A 121 12.44 0.69 -15.81
CA ILE A 121 11.01 0.91 -16.03
C ILE A 121 10.89 2.06 -17.03
N THR A 122 10.82 1.70 -18.32
CA THR A 122 10.70 2.66 -19.41
C THR A 122 9.24 3.11 -19.54
N ALA A 123 8.96 4.30 -19.04
CA ALA A 123 7.69 4.98 -19.28
C ALA A 123 7.63 5.51 -20.73
N VAL A 124 6.51 5.32 -21.42
CA VAL A 124 6.27 5.95 -22.74
C VAL A 124 5.80 7.38 -22.46
N ASP A 125 6.72 8.34 -22.55
CA ASP A 125 6.57 9.78 -22.23
C ASP A 125 6.53 10.14 -20.72
N GLU A 126 7.60 10.79 -20.26
CA GLU A 126 7.82 11.22 -18.86
C GLU A 126 6.76 12.23 -18.34
N GLN A 127 5.91 12.80 -19.20
CA GLN A 127 4.97 13.88 -18.86
C GLN A 127 3.56 13.41 -18.47
N ASP A 128 3.14 12.21 -18.88
CA ASP A 128 1.75 11.74 -18.68
C ASP A 128 1.62 10.64 -17.60
N TRP A 129 2.74 10.22 -17.00
CA TRP A 129 2.86 8.91 -16.35
C TRP A 129 3.18 8.94 -14.87
N LEU A 130 3.61 10.07 -14.33
CA LEU A 130 3.96 10.15 -12.93
C LEU A 130 2.73 10.70 -12.24
N ALA A 131 2.27 10.05 -11.17
CA ALA A 131 1.25 10.61 -10.28
C ALA A 131 1.91 11.25 -9.07
N PRO A 132 2.92 12.14 -9.22
CA PRO A 132 3.64 12.62 -8.07
C PRO A 132 2.75 13.56 -7.28
N HIS A 133 3.10 13.77 -6.03
CA HIS A 133 2.33 14.58 -5.13
C HIS A 133 2.28 16.08 -5.51
N GLU A 134 3.16 16.54 -6.42
CA GLU A 134 3.12 17.92 -6.93
C GLU A 134 2.02 18.14 -7.98
N GLU A 135 1.36 17.09 -8.46
CA GLU A 135 0.22 17.20 -9.36
C GLU A 135 -1.09 17.47 -8.60
N TRP A 136 -2.11 17.96 -9.33
CA TRP A 136 -3.29 18.63 -8.78
C TRP A 136 -4.09 17.79 -7.76
N HIS A 137 -3.83 16.50 -7.68
CA HIS A 137 -4.55 15.57 -6.81
C HIS A 137 -3.74 15.05 -5.62
N MET A 138 -2.46 15.41 -5.46
CA MET A 138 -1.60 14.97 -4.35
C MET A 138 -1.63 13.43 -4.16
N TRP A 139 -1.83 12.73 -5.27
CA TRP A 139 -2.29 11.35 -5.31
C TRP A 139 -1.15 10.39 -4.94
N GLY A 140 -1.46 9.36 -4.18
CA GLY A 140 -0.58 8.20 -4.00
C GLY A 140 -1.21 7.00 -4.70
N ASP A 141 -0.43 6.02 -5.13
CA ASP A 141 -0.97 4.77 -5.69
C ASP A 141 0.01 3.59 -5.53
N PRO A 142 -0.37 2.38 -5.97
CA PRO A 142 0.52 1.22 -5.91
C PRO A 142 1.81 1.36 -6.71
N PHE A 143 1.87 2.21 -7.75
CA PHE A 143 3.10 2.47 -8.50
C PHE A 143 4.08 3.32 -7.69
N ILE A 144 3.60 4.36 -7.00
CA ILE A 144 4.46 5.13 -6.07
C ILE A 144 4.97 4.21 -4.96
N GLY A 145 4.09 3.37 -4.40
CA GLY A 145 4.48 2.33 -3.45
C GLY A 145 5.57 1.42 -4.02
N HIS A 146 5.42 0.96 -5.26
CA HIS A 146 6.42 0.14 -5.94
C HIS A 146 7.77 0.86 -6.05
N MET A 147 7.80 2.14 -6.43
CA MET A 147 9.04 2.92 -6.52
C MET A 147 9.72 3.06 -5.15
N ILE A 148 8.94 3.34 -4.11
CA ILE A 148 9.45 3.39 -2.74
C ILE A 148 10.10 2.07 -2.37
N PHE A 149 9.42 0.94 -2.62
CA PHE A 149 9.94 -0.38 -2.29
C PHE A 149 11.25 -0.69 -3.03
N LEU A 150 11.31 -0.42 -4.34
CA LEU A 150 12.52 -0.59 -5.14
C LEU A 150 13.69 0.26 -4.61
N SER A 151 13.45 1.54 -4.30
CA SER A 151 14.48 2.44 -3.77
C SER A 151 15.06 2.00 -2.41
N LEU A 152 14.26 1.25 -1.64
CA LEU A 152 14.61 0.70 -0.33
C LEU A 152 15.18 -0.72 -0.41
N GLY A 153 15.37 -1.25 -1.62
CA GLY A 153 15.82 -2.62 -1.86
C GLY A 153 14.85 -3.66 -1.33
N ILE A 154 13.54 -3.36 -1.35
CA ILE A 154 12.48 -4.31 -1.00
C ILE A 154 11.92 -4.88 -2.30
N GLU A 155 11.97 -6.20 -2.42
CA GLU A 155 11.34 -6.89 -3.54
C GLU A 155 9.84 -6.61 -3.54
N SER A 156 9.36 -6.18 -4.70
CA SER A 156 7.96 -5.90 -4.93
C SER A 156 7.60 -6.16 -6.38
N SER A 157 6.32 -6.42 -6.60
CA SER A 157 5.73 -6.60 -7.92
C SER A 157 4.46 -5.77 -8.05
N LEU A 158 4.28 -5.17 -9.22
CA LEU A 158 3.13 -4.35 -9.53
C LEU A 158 2.32 -5.03 -10.63
N ILE A 159 1.12 -5.50 -10.30
CA ILE A 159 0.21 -6.13 -11.28
C ILE A 159 -1.08 -5.33 -11.40
N ALA A 160 -1.81 -5.52 -12.49
CA ALA A 160 -3.16 -5.00 -12.65
C ALA A 160 -4.15 -6.16 -12.80
N VAL A 161 -5.30 -6.07 -12.12
CA VAL A 161 -6.43 -6.97 -12.31
C VAL A 161 -7.36 -6.37 -13.37
N HIS A 162 -7.54 -7.11 -14.46
CA HIS A 162 -8.24 -6.77 -15.69
C HIS A 162 -7.61 -5.65 -16.51
N ASP A 163 -7.31 -4.49 -15.93
CA ASP A 163 -6.68 -3.34 -16.57
C ASP A 163 -6.26 -2.29 -15.52
N ILE A 164 -5.57 -1.23 -15.93
CA ILE A 164 -5.14 -0.12 -15.07
C ILE A 164 -6.35 0.80 -14.77
N PRO A 165 -6.69 1.06 -13.49
CA PRO A 165 -7.97 1.62 -13.09
C PRO A 165 -8.24 3.08 -13.47
N SER A 166 -7.22 3.95 -13.42
CA SER A 166 -7.39 5.39 -13.58
C SER A 166 -6.69 5.93 -14.81
N SER A 167 -7.19 7.02 -15.39
CA SER A 167 -6.44 7.86 -16.33
C SER A 167 -5.26 8.56 -15.66
N TYR A 168 -5.33 8.76 -14.33
CA TYR A 168 -4.30 9.43 -13.54
C TYR A 168 -3.25 8.47 -12.98
N SER A 169 -3.51 7.16 -13.01
CA SER A 169 -2.51 6.17 -12.63
C SER A 169 -1.48 6.01 -13.75
N PRO A 170 -0.18 5.86 -13.41
CA PRO A 170 0.86 5.47 -14.34
C PRO A 170 0.40 4.27 -15.16
N LYS A 171 0.60 4.31 -16.48
CA LYS A 171 0.24 3.22 -17.40
C LYS A 171 1.27 2.09 -17.37
N TYR A 172 1.61 1.65 -16.17
CA TYR A 172 2.58 0.61 -15.91
C TYR A 172 2.03 -0.44 -14.94
N ALA A 173 2.14 -1.70 -15.36
CA ALA A 173 2.07 -2.89 -14.54
C ALA A 173 3.06 -3.89 -15.15
N GLU A 174 3.74 -4.68 -14.32
CA GLU A 174 4.58 -5.79 -14.77
C GLU A 174 3.72 -6.86 -15.48
N GLU A 175 2.48 -7.04 -15.02
CA GLU A 175 1.53 -8.00 -15.57
C GLU A 175 0.08 -7.49 -15.46
N ILE A 176 -0.75 -7.82 -16.45
CA ILE A 176 -2.21 -7.64 -16.39
C ILE A 176 -2.84 -9.03 -16.34
N VAL A 177 -3.58 -9.30 -15.27
CA VAL A 177 -4.14 -10.63 -14.96
C VAL A 177 -5.66 -10.59 -14.86
N ASP A 178 -6.32 -11.69 -15.14
CA ASP A 178 -7.75 -11.83 -14.81
C ASP A 178 -7.96 -12.10 -13.31
N PHE A 179 -9.21 -12.00 -12.86
CA PHE A 179 -9.57 -12.28 -11.47
C PHE A 179 -9.16 -13.67 -11.00
N ARG A 180 -9.28 -14.69 -11.87
CA ARG A 180 -8.96 -16.07 -11.51
C ARG A 180 -7.47 -16.21 -11.18
N THR A 181 -6.63 -15.57 -11.98
CA THR A 181 -5.18 -15.53 -11.83
C THR A 181 -4.79 -14.70 -10.61
N PHE A 182 -5.35 -13.49 -10.45
CA PHE A 182 -5.17 -12.67 -9.24
C PHE A 182 -5.52 -13.45 -7.97
N SER A 183 -6.68 -14.11 -7.96
CA SER A 183 -7.15 -14.89 -6.81
C SER A 183 -6.20 -16.04 -6.46
N LYS A 184 -5.54 -16.66 -7.45
CA LYS A 184 -4.49 -17.65 -7.19
C LYS A 184 -3.23 -16.99 -6.63
N LEU A 185 -2.76 -15.93 -7.28
CA LEU A 185 -1.56 -15.20 -6.88
C LEU A 185 -1.64 -14.71 -5.44
N ILE A 186 -2.74 -14.04 -5.07
CA ILE A 186 -2.89 -13.47 -3.71
C ILE A 186 -2.98 -14.55 -2.63
N CYS A 187 -3.60 -15.69 -2.91
CA CYS A 187 -3.61 -16.81 -1.96
C CYS A 187 -2.22 -17.43 -1.81
N ASP A 188 -1.49 -17.61 -2.91
CA ASP A 188 -0.14 -18.19 -2.86
C ASP A 188 0.85 -17.24 -2.19
N HIS A 189 0.69 -15.92 -2.38
CA HIS A 189 1.39 -14.86 -1.67
C HIS A 189 1.33 -15.05 -0.16
N PHE A 190 0.12 -15.08 0.43
CA PHE A 190 -0.03 -15.18 1.88
C PHE A 190 0.33 -16.56 2.43
N LYS A 191 0.17 -17.64 1.66
CA LYS A 191 0.64 -18.98 2.06
C LYS A 191 2.16 -19.05 2.24
N LYS A 192 2.90 -18.29 1.46
CA LYS A 192 4.37 -18.16 1.57
C LYS A 192 4.80 -17.20 2.69
N GLY A 193 3.86 -16.66 3.47
CA GLY A 193 4.15 -15.66 4.51
C GLY A 193 4.24 -14.23 3.98
N GLY A 194 3.59 -13.95 2.84
CA GLY A 194 3.59 -12.64 2.22
C GLY A 194 3.11 -11.50 3.13
N TYR A 195 3.67 -10.32 2.87
CA TYR A 195 3.33 -9.07 3.55
C TYR A 195 2.07 -8.43 2.95
N PRO A 196 1.53 -7.33 3.53
CA PRO A 196 0.35 -6.68 3.00
C PRO A 196 0.49 -6.36 1.51
N ALA A 197 -0.57 -6.64 0.76
CA ALA A 197 -0.70 -6.27 -0.62
C ALA A 197 -1.57 -5.00 -0.70
N MET A 198 -1.01 -3.91 -1.22
CA MET A 198 -1.79 -2.69 -1.45
C MET A 198 -2.61 -2.86 -2.73
N ILE A 199 -3.89 -2.50 -2.68
CA ILE A 199 -4.80 -2.50 -3.82
C ILE A 199 -5.39 -1.10 -4.00
N ASP A 200 -5.60 -0.70 -5.25
CA ASP A 200 -6.16 0.60 -5.60
C ASP A 200 -7.02 0.49 -6.88
N ASN A 201 -8.22 1.07 -6.88
CA ASN A 201 -9.14 1.09 -8.03
C ASN A 201 -9.25 2.46 -8.71
N GLY A 202 -8.27 3.34 -8.50
CA GLY A 202 -8.25 4.72 -8.98
C GLY A 202 -9.10 5.66 -8.14
N THR A 203 -9.62 5.22 -6.99
CA THR A 203 -10.42 6.05 -6.06
C THR A 203 -10.12 5.69 -4.61
N TYR A 204 -10.06 4.40 -4.30
CA TYR A 204 -9.84 3.90 -2.95
C TYR A 204 -8.63 2.98 -2.91
N ALA A 205 -7.67 3.32 -2.05
CA ALA A 205 -6.53 2.48 -1.74
C ALA A 205 -6.70 1.76 -0.40
N LEU A 206 -6.44 0.46 -0.38
CA LEU A 206 -6.65 -0.44 0.74
C LEU A 206 -5.48 -1.42 0.84
N ASN A 207 -5.38 -2.18 1.93
CA ASN A 207 -4.47 -3.31 2.01
C ASN A 207 -5.22 -4.62 2.18
N ILE A 208 -4.91 -5.61 1.36
CA ILE A 208 -5.16 -7.01 1.68
C ILE A 208 -4.03 -7.44 2.61
N ILE A 209 -4.37 -7.94 3.79
CA ILE A 209 -3.40 -8.46 4.76
C ILE A 209 -3.50 -9.97 4.94
N GLY A 210 -4.45 -10.62 4.28
CA GLY A 210 -4.58 -12.07 4.27
C GLY A 210 -5.56 -12.54 3.20
N ALA A 211 -5.36 -13.74 2.70
CA ALA A 211 -6.24 -14.32 1.69
C ALA A 211 -6.32 -15.84 1.78
N ASP A 212 -7.52 -16.38 1.57
CA ASP A 212 -7.75 -17.81 1.46
C ASP A 212 -8.88 -18.12 0.49
N LYS A 213 -8.86 -19.34 -0.05
CA LYS A 213 -9.94 -19.87 -0.88
C LYS A 213 -10.67 -20.98 -0.14
N LYS A 214 -12.00 -20.86 0.00
CA LYS A 214 -12.87 -21.91 0.56
C LYS A 214 -14.12 -22.03 -0.27
N TRP A 215 -14.51 -23.26 -0.58
CA TRP A 215 -15.71 -23.56 -1.37
C TRP A 215 -15.78 -22.83 -2.74
N GLY A 216 -14.63 -22.55 -3.34
CA GLY A 216 -14.52 -21.81 -4.60
C GLY A 216 -14.44 -20.29 -4.45
N ASN A 217 -14.94 -19.74 -3.34
CA ASN A 217 -14.92 -18.30 -3.05
C ASN A 217 -13.56 -17.86 -2.50
N LEU A 218 -13.19 -16.62 -2.82
CA LEU A 218 -12.03 -15.94 -2.28
C LEU A 218 -12.44 -15.14 -1.03
N TYR A 219 -11.71 -15.32 0.06
CA TYR A 219 -11.86 -14.54 1.28
C TYR A 219 -10.64 -13.66 1.45
N LEU A 220 -10.88 -12.35 1.53
CA LEU A 220 -9.82 -11.34 1.71
C LEU A 220 -9.97 -10.72 3.09
N MET A 221 -8.88 -10.64 3.83
CA MET A 221 -8.79 -9.84 5.04
C MET A 221 -8.26 -8.46 4.66
N ILE A 222 -9.12 -7.47 4.81
CA ILE A 222 -8.86 -6.09 4.39
C ILE A 222 -8.50 -5.26 5.62
N MET A 223 -7.46 -4.47 5.48
CA MET A 223 -7.09 -3.39 6.37
C MET A 223 -7.35 -2.07 5.63
N ASP A 224 -8.32 -1.31 6.14
CA ASP A 224 -8.91 -0.17 5.49
C ASP A 224 -8.50 1.14 6.19
N PRO A 225 -7.79 2.06 5.50
CA PRO A 225 -7.36 3.32 6.09
C PRO A 225 -8.51 4.34 6.25
N HIS A 226 -9.70 4.10 5.70
CA HIS A 226 -10.85 5.02 5.67
C HIS A 226 -11.66 4.98 6.96
N LEU A 227 -10.99 5.17 8.10
CA LEU A 227 -11.64 5.24 9.40
C LEU A 227 -12.16 6.64 9.69
N ASN A 228 -13.41 6.73 10.16
CA ASN A 228 -13.99 7.98 10.60
C ASN A 228 -13.26 8.50 11.86
N ALA A 229 -12.81 9.76 11.81
CA ALA A 229 -11.89 10.39 12.78
C ALA A 229 -12.38 10.41 14.25
N ASP A 230 -13.66 10.13 14.48
CA ASP A 230 -14.32 10.38 15.76
C ASP A 230 -13.98 9.39 16.89
N ARG A 231 -13.28 8.25 16.66
CA ARG A 231 -13.27 7.15 17.65
C ARG A 231 -11.96 6.37 17.75
N ASN A 232 -11.73 5.86 18.98
CA ASN A 232 -10.54 5.13 19.45
C ASN A 232 -9.79 4.35 18.36
N LYS A 233 -8.49 4.63 18.27
CA LYS A 233 -7.49 4.05 17.35
C LYS A 233 -7.12 2.60 17.69
N ASP A 234 -8.08 1.77 18.08
CA ASP A 234 -7.82 0.33 18.15
C ASP A 234 -7.62 -0.18 16.72
N SER A 235 -6.45 -0.76 16.44
CA SER A 235 -6.05 -1.32 15.12
C SER A 235 -7.04 -2.34 14.57
N LEU A 236 -7.88 -2.94 15.44
CA LEU A 236 -8.96 -3.85 15.05
C LEU A 236 -10.14 -3.15 14.36
N ASN A 237 -10.27 -1.83 14.52
CA ASN A 237 -11.38 -1.07 13.93
C ASN A 237 -11.26 -0.90 12.42
N GLY A 238 -10.08 -1.10 11.84
CA GLY A 238 -9.81 -1.03 10.40
C GLY A 238 -9.90 -2.35 9.65
N LEU A 239 -10.30 -3.44 10.32
CA LEU A 239 -10.24 -4.78 9.75
C LEU A 239 -11.64 -5.30 9.41
N TYR A 240 -11.78 -5.93 8.23
CA TYR A 240 -12.95 -6.72 7.87
C TYR A 240 -12.58 -7.83 6.89
N ILE A 241 -13.47 -8.82 6.76
CA ILE A 241 -13.33 -9.92 5.81
C ILE A 241 -14.32 -9.71 4.67
N VAL A 242 -13.85 -9.78 3.43
CA VAL A 242 -14.70 -9.75 2.25
C VAL A 242 -14.73 -11.12 1.62
N GLU A 243 -15.92 -11.59 1.27
CA GLU A 243 -16.13 -12.76 0.45
C GLU A 243 -16.40 -12.35 -1.00
N ILE A 244 -15.63 -12.90 -1.92
CA ILE A 244 -15.73 -12.70 -3.36
C ILE A 244 -16.08 -14.05 -4.01
N ASP A 245 -17.10 -14.07 -4.88
CA ASP A 245 -17.49 -15.26 -5.63
C ASP A 245 -16.47 -15.61 -6.74
N GLN A 246 -16.79 -16.59 -7.58
CA GLN A 246 -15.87 -17.08 -8.62
C GLN A 246 -15.79 -16.14 -9.83
N GLU A 247 -16.76 -15.25 -9.95
CA GLU A 247 -16.94 -14.25 -11.00
C GLU A 247 -16.32 -12.90 -10.62
N GLY A 248 -15.92 -12.74 -9.36
CA GLY A 248 -15.29 -11.53 -8.84
C GLY A 248 -16.27 -10.59 -8.13
N HIS A 249 -17.52 -10.98 -7.91
CA HIS A 249 -18.48 -10.13 -7.19
C HIS A 249 -18.35 -10.28 -5.69
N GLN A 250 -18.55 -9.17 -5.00
CA GLN A 250 -18.65 -9.14 -3.55
C GLN A 250 -19.95 -9.80 -3.08
N VAL A 251 -19.83 -10.86 -2.28
CA VAL A 251 -20.96 -11.61 -1.72
C VAL A 251 -21.32 -11.12 -0.34
N SER A 252 -20.32 -11.00 0.53
CA SER A 252 -20.54 -10.65 1.93
C SER A 252 -19.35 -9.88 2.53
N ILE A 253 -19.62 -9.15 3.60
CA ILE A 253 -18.59 -8.54 4.45
C ILE A 253 -18.86 -8.96 5.88
N ASP A 254 -17.84 -9.48 6.55
CA ASP A 254 -17.83 -9.75 7.98
C ASP A 254 -17.05 -8.66 8.70
N TYR A 255 -17.73 -7.93 9.60
CA TYR A 255 -17.14 -6.87 10.39
C TYR A 255 -16.87 -7.37 11.81
N PRO A 256 -15.61 -7.56 12.18
CA PRO A 256 -15.22 -7.80 13.57
C PRO A 256 -15.46 -6.57 14.47
N ALA A 257 -15.48 -5.37 13.90
CA ALA A 257 -15.85 -4.11 14.56
C ALA A 257 -17.26 -3.63 14.17
N LYS A 258 -17.76 -2.55 14.78
CA LYS A 258 -19.05 -1.97 14.39
C LYS A 258 -18.95 -1.34 12.99
N LYS A 259 -19.85 -1.74 12.08
CA LYS A 259 -19.94 -1.27 10.68
C LYS A 259 -19.85 0.25 10.47
N ASN A 260 -20.24 1.06 11.46
CA ASN A 260 -20.27 2.52 11.37
C ASN A 260 -18.88 3.19 11.42
N HIS A 261 -17.79 2.42 11.41
CA HIS A 261 -16.43 2.95 11.53
C HIS A 261 -15.75 3.23 10.19
N PHE A 262 -16.28 2.70 9.09
CA PHE A 262 -15.70 2.81 7.75
C PHE A 262 -16.48 3.78 6.87
N ASP A 263 -15.79 4.39 5.89
CA ASP A 263 -16.45 5.00 4.74
C ASP A 263 -17.28 3.94 4.00
N PRO A 264 -18.61 4.12 3.85
CA PRO A 264 -19.46 3.17 3.14
C PRO A 264 -19.01 2.85 1.72
N MET A 265 -18.27 3.73 1.07
CA MET A 265 -17.82 3.57 -0.32
C MET A 265 -16.56 2.71 -0.43
N SER A 266 -15.68 2.70 0.58
CA SER A 266 -14.43 1.92 0.53
C SER A 266 -14.70 0.42 0.46
N TYR A 267 -15.68 -0.08 1.22
CA TYR A 267 -15.98 -1.51 1.29
C TYR A 267 -17.11 -1.96 0.35
N LYS A 268 -17.92 -1.06 -0.21
CA LYS A 268 -18.98 -1.43 -1.18
C LYS A 268 -18.45 -1.63 -2.59
N THR A 269 -17.24 -1.18 -2.86
CA THR A 269 -16.60 -1.19 -4.17
C THR A 269 -15.61 -2.34 -4.34
N LEU A 270 -15.44 -3.20 -3.33
CA LEU A 270 -14.51 -4.33 -3.32
C LEU A 270 -15.03 -5.51 -4.13
N GLN A 271 -15.06 -5.31 -5.44
CA GLN A 271 -15.37 -6.32 -6.45
C GLN A 271 -14.24 -6.37 -7.47
N PHE A 272 -13.94 -7.57 -7.96
CA PHE A 272 -12.93 -7.87 -8.97
C PHE A 272 -13.59 -8.48 -10.22
N SER A 273 -14.83 -8.08 -10.52
CA SER A 273 -15.53 -8.48 -11.76
C SER A 273 -14.86 -7.83 -12.97
N LYS A 274 -15.24 -8.23 -14.20
CA LYS A 274 -14.62 -7.73 -15.43
C LYS A 274 -14.82 -6.23 -15.66
N GLU A 275 -15.81 -5.64 -14.98
CA GLU A 275 -16.15 -4.23 -15.05
C GLU A 275 -15.29 -3.37 -14.11
N THR A 276 -14.57 -3.98 -13.17
CA THR A 276 -13.69 -3.27 -12.25
C THR A 276 -12.23 -3.55 -12.56
N LYS A 277 -11.40 -2.58 -12.16
CA LYS A 277 -9.97 -2.54 -12.46
C LYS A 277 -9.25 -2.26 -11.16
N TRP A 278 -8.13 -2.93 -10.94
CA TRP A 278 -7.33 -2.75 -9.72
C TRP A 278 -5.87 -2.78 -10.06
N SER A 279 -5.11 -1.82 -9.53
CA SER A 279 -3.66 -1.94 -9.40
C SER A 279 -3.34 -2.62 -8.07
N VAL A 280 -2.37 -3.52 -8.07
CA VAL A 280 -1.98 -4.31 -6.89
C VAL A 280 -0.47 -4.28 -6.74
N LEU A 281 0.00 -3.79 -5.61
CA LEU A 281 1.39 -3.88 -5.18
C LEU A 281 1.53 -5.06 -4.22
N LEU A 282 2.26 -6.08 -4.67
CA LEU A 282 2.70 -7.22 -3.86
C LEU A 282 4.12 -6.94 -3.34
N SER A 283 4.41 -7.32 -2.11
CA SER A 283 5.76 -7.17 -1.54
C SER A 283 6.24 -8.42 -0.81
N GLY A 284 7.53 -8.73 -0.95
CA GLY A 284 8.14 -9.97 -0.48
C GLY A 284 8.79 -10.74 -1.63
N GLU A 285 9.39 -11.89 -1.32
CA GLU A 285 10.04 -12.75 -2.33
C GLU A 285 9.09 -13.00 -3.51
N ARG A 286 9.56 -12.70 -4.73
CA ARG A 286 8.79 -12.91 -5.98
C ARG A 286 8.17 -14.32 -6.01
N ILE A 287 6.87 -14.38 -6.32
CA ILE A 287 6.09 -15.63 -6.34
C ILE A 287 6.54 -16.54 -7.48
#